data_AF-A0A4Q1D822-F1
#
_entry.id   AF-A0A4Q1D822-F1
#
_cell.length_a   1.000
_cell.length_b   1.000
_cell.length_c   1.000
_cell.angle_alpha   90.00
_cell.angle_beta   90.00
_cell.angle_gamma   90.00
#
_symmetry.space_group_name_H-M   'P 1'
#
loop_
_entity.id
_entity.type
_entity.pdbx_description
1 polymer ?
#
loop_
_entity_poly.entity_id
_entity_poly.type
_entity_poly.pdbx_seq_one_letter_code
_entity_poly.pdbx_strand_id
1 'polypeptide(L)'
;MKTSIRTKTAAALLCTVLSISAIAQSSPVDEGHMHGATGMSFWFGVMELPFLFICVVFAFMTASALKGGKFGKGMKLMAWGFVVMAVGHLHMQVDHFYHFNLFNLLFGETGGSLAWFLALVVTWLLSAAGFYSMYKAGKGR
;
A
#
# COMPACT_ATOMS: atom_id res chain seq x y z
N MET A 1 -36.09 0.02 18.71
CA MET A 1 -34.69 0.26 19.12
C MET A 1 -33.80 0.25 17.86
N LYS A 2 -33.46 1.42 17.29
CA LYS A 2 -32.67 1.54 16.04
C LYS A 2 -31.17 1.49 16.38
N THR A 3 -30.59 0.30 16.45
CA THR A 3 -29.12 0.15 16.55
C THR A 3 -28.50 0.56 15.21
N SER A 4 -27.83 1.71 15.24
CA SER A 4 -27.24 2.41 14.11
C SER A 4 -26.26 1.51 13.33
N ILE A 5 -26.45 1.40 12.01
CA ILE A 5 -25.56 0.72 11.05
C ILE A 5 -24.08 1.12 11.22
N ARG A 6 -23.80 2.29 11.80
CA ARG A 6 -22.46 2.80 12.11
C ARG A 6 -21.72 2.00 13.17
N THR A 7 -22.38 1.43 14.18
CA THR A 7 -21.70 0.62 15.21
C THR A 7 -21.37 -0.78 14.71
N LYS A 8 -22.21 -1.34 13.82
CA LYS A 8 -21.95 -2.65 13.21
C LYS A 8 -20.77 -2.64 12.23
N THR A 9 -20.62 -1.54 11.48
CA THR A 9 -19.50 -1.37 10.52
C THR A 9 -18.17 -1.09 11.23
N ALA A 10 -18.16 -0.30 12.31
CA ALA A 10 -16.97 -0.09 13.12
C ALA A 10 -16.48 -1.38 13.80
N ALA A 11 -17.40 -2.19 14.35
CA ALA A 11 -17.06 -3.47 14.96
C ALA A 11 -16.52 -4.50 13.95
N ALA A 12 -17.07 -4.54 12.73
CA ALA A 12 -16.58 -5.42 11.66
C ALA A 12 -15.18 -5.02 11.16
N LEU A 13 -14.89 -3.72 11.07
CA LEU A 13 -13.55 -3.20 10.76
C LEU A 13 -12.55 -3.50 11.87
N LEU A 14 -12.97 -3.40 13.14
CA LEU A 14 -12.10 -3.73 14.28
C LEU A 14 -11.77 -5.23 14.33
N CYS A 15 -12.78 -6.10 14.09
CA CYS A 15 -12.58 -7.55 14.06
C CYS A 15 -11.67 -7.98 12.89
N THR A 16 -11.81 -7.37 11.71
CA THR A 16 -10.95 -7.71 10.56
C THR A 16 -9.51 -7.27 10.76
N VAL A 17 -9.26 -6.11 11.38
CA VAL A 17 -7.90 -5.64 11.73
C VAL A 17 -7.25 -6.55 12.80
N LEU A 18 -8.03 -7.02 13.78
CA LEU A 18 -7.54 -7.96 14.80
C LEU A 18 -7.23 -9.35 14.22
N SER A 19 -8.02 -9.85 13.27
CA SER A 19 -7.75 -11.14 12.61
C SER A 19 -6.51 -11.12 11.72
N ILE A 20 -6.21 -10.01 11.04
CA ILE A 20 -5.00 -9.89 10.21
C ILE A 20 -3.73 -9.86 11.08
N SER A 21 -3.82 -9.26 12.27
CA SER A 21 -2.69 -9.21 13.22
C SER A 21 -2.33 -10.59 13.80
N ALA A 22 -3.33 -11.48 13.96
CA ALA A 22 -3.11 -12.84 14.42
C ALA A 22 -2.49 -13.76 13.34
N ILE A 23 -2.74 -13.48 12.05
CA ILE A 23 -2.21 -14.28 10.93
C ILE A 23 -0.80 -13.81 10.53
N ALA A 24 -0.48 -12.52 10.71
CA ALA A 24 0.85 -11.98 10.40
C ALA A 24 1.97 -12.49 11.33
N GLN A 25 1.63 -13.09 12.48
CA GLN A 25 2.60 -13.68 13.43
C GLN A 25 2.84 -15.18 13.22
N SER A 26 2.14 -15.83 12.28
CA SER A 26 2.22 -17.28 12.07
C SER A 26 2.91 -17.70 10.78
N SER A 27 3.75 -16.85 10.18
CA SER A 27 4.60 -17.30 9.07
C SER A 27 5.73 -18.18 9.62
N PRO A 28 5.78 -19.49 9.28
CA PRO A 28 6.94 -20.30 9.59
C PRO A 28 8.14 -19.74 8.80
N VAL A 29 9.27 -19.61 9.49
CA VAL A 29 10.59 -19.42 8.87
C VAL A 29 10.88 -20.74 8.15
N ASP A 30 10.64 -20.78 6.85
CA ASP A 30 10.91 -21.95 6.02
C ASP A 30 12.38 -21.93 5.59
N GLU A 31 13.20 -22.73 6.29
CA GLU A 31 14.56 -23.04 5.86
C GLU A 31 14.53 -24.01 4.67
N GLY A 32 14.90 -23.49 3.49
CA GLY A 32 15.63 -24.24 2.49
C GLY A 32 14.85 -25.22 1.60
N HIS A 33 14.23 -24.71 0.54
CA HIS A 33 14.08 -25.43 -0.74
C HIS A 33 14.63 -24.57 -1.90
N MET A 34 15.91 -24.78 -2.22
CA MET A 34 16.58 -24.25 -3.41
C MET A 34 16.23 -25.09 -4.65
N HIS A 35 16.18 -24.41 -5.81
CA HIS A 35 16.08 -24.91 -7.20
C HIS A 35 14.68 -25.01 -7.83
N GLY A 36 14.17 -23.87 -8.32
CA GLY A 36 13.11 -23.85 -9.35
C GLY A 36 12.41 -22.51 -9.60
N ALA A 37 12.38 -21.60 -8.62
CA ALA A 37 11.52 -20.41 -8.65
C ALA A 37 12.26 -19.07 -8.89
N THR A 38 13.56 -19.07 -9.19
CA THR A 38 14.36 -17.83 -9.24
C THR A 38 14.10 -16.98 -10.48
N GLY A 39 13.92 -17.60 -11.64
CA GLY A 39 13.68 -16.87 -12.89
C GLY A 39 12.34 -16.15 -12.91
N MET A 40 11.26 -16.84 -12.53
CA MET A 40 9.90 -16.28 -12.61
C MET A 40 9.70 -15.12 -11.63
N SER A 41 10.13 -15.27 -10.37
CA SER A 41 10.06 -14.19 -9.37
C SER A 41 10.88 -12.97 -9.78
N PHE A 42 12.07 -13.18 -10.38
CA PHE A 42 12.86 -12.09 -10.94
C PHE A 42 12.12 -11.34 -12.05
N TRP A 43 11.58 -12.08 -13.03
CA TRP A 43 10.83 -11.47 -14.14
C TRP A 43 9.57 -10.75 -13.66
N PHE A 44 8.86 -11.27 -12.66
CA PHE A 44 7.72 -10.58 -12.04
C PHE A 44 8.15 -9.28 -11.36
N GLY A 45 9.22 -9.29 -10.56
CA GLY A 45 9.72 -8.08 -9.91
C GLY A 45 10.22 -7.02 -10.91
N VAL A 46 10.89 -7.45 -11.98
CA VAL A 46 11.33 -6.55 -13.06
C VAL A 46 10.14 -5.97 -13.83
N MET A 47 9.12 -6.78 -14.12
CA MET A 47 7.91 -6.32 -14.81
C MET A 47 6.98 -5.49 -13.93
N GLU A 48 7.03 -5.69 -12.61
CA GLU A 48 6.26 -4.90 -11.64
C GLU A 48 6.62 -3.41 -11.72
N LEU A 49 7.90 -3.06 -11.79
CA LEU A 49 8.35 -1.67 -11.83
C LEU A 49 7.76 -0.83 -12.98
N PRO A 50 7.80 -1.26 -14.26
CA PRO A 50 7.19 -0.50 -15.35
C PRO A 50 5.67 -0.43 -15.23
N PHE A 51 4.98 -1.50 -14.81
CA PHE A 51 3.52 -1.44 -14.60
C PHE A 51 3.16 -0.46 -13.49
N LEU A 52 3.92 -0.48 -12.42
CA LEU A 52 3.69 0.38 -11.27
C LEU A 52 3.99 1.85 -11.63
N PHE A 53 5.06 2.11 -12.38
CA PHE A 53 5.35 3.44 -12.92
C PHE A 53 4.21 3.98 -13.80
N ILE A 54 3.73 3.18 -14.75
CA ILE A 54 2.59 3.55 -15.62
C ILE A 54 1.35 3.81 -14.75
N CYS A 55 1.06 2.94 -13.77
CA CYS A 55 -0.07 3.12 -12.86
C CYS A 55 -0.03 4.46 -12.12
N VAL A 56 1.13 4.83 -11.57
CA VAL A 56 1.32 6.13 -10.87
C VAL A 56 1.11 7.30 -11.82
N VAL A 57 1.70 7.25 -13.03
CA VAL A 57 1.55 8.31 -14.04
C VAL A 57 0.08 8.48 -14.41
N PHE A 58 -0.61 7.39 -14.73
CA PHE A 58 -2.04 7.43 -15.07
C PHE A 58 -2.90 7.87 -13.90
N ALA A 59 -2.54 7.54 -12.66
CA ALA A 59 -3.25 8.02 -11.47
C ALA A 59 -3.16 9.56 -11.36
N PHE A 60 -1.99 10.16 -11.60
CA PHE A 60 -1.84 11.62 -11.63
C PHE A 60 -2.49 12.28 -12.84
N MET A 61 -2.40 11.68 -14.03
CA MET A 61 -3.11 12.15 -15.21
C MET A 61 -4.62 12.18 -14.97
N THR A 62 -5.16 11.10 -14.41
CA THR A 62 -6.59 11.00 -14.06
C THR A 62 -6.96 12.01 -12.99
N ALA A 63 -6.15 12.16 -11.93
CA ALA A 63 -6.37 13.17 -10.90
C ALA A 63 -6.35 14.61 -11.46
N SER A 64 -5.55 14.88 -12.49
CA SER A 64 -5.45 16.19 -13.14
C SER A 64 -6.59 16.44 -14.14
N ALA A 65 -7.06 15.40 -14.81
CA ALA A 65 -8.21 15.46 -15.71
C ALA A 65 -9.53 15.70 -14.95
N LEU A 66 -9.64 15.17 -13.73
CA LEU A 66 -10.74 15.42 -12.80
C LEU A 66 -10.59 16.82 -12.16
N LYS A 67 -10.74 17.87 -12.96
CA LYS A 67 -10.60 19.27 -12.57
C LYS A 67 -11.56 19.66 -11.44
N GLY A 68 -11.01 19.81 -10.24
CA GLY A 68 -11.65 20.49 -9.11
C GLY A 68 -12.76 19.69 -8.41
N GLY A 69 -12.88 19.89 -7.09
CA GLY A 69 -13.89 19.25 -6.25
C GLY A 69 -13.38 18.09 -5.40
N LYS A 70 -14.28 17.54 -4.57
CA LYS A 70 -13.96 16.46 -3.62
C LYS A 70 -13.55 15.17 -4.32
N PHE A 71 -14.04 14.93 -5.54
CA PHE A 71 -13.68 13.75 -6.32
C PHE A 71 -12.23 13.81 -6.80
N GLY A 72 -11.83 14.90 -7.47
CA GLY A 72 -10.43 15.11 -7.91
C GLY A 72 -9.44 15.15 -6.74
N LYS A 73 -9.81 15.77 -5.61
CA LYS A 73 -9.02 15.73 -4.37
C LYS A 73 -8.81 14.28 -3.88
N GLY A 74 -9.86 13.47 -3.93
CA GLY A 74 -9.78 12.05 -3.57
C GLY A 74 -8.85 11.26 -4.49
N MET A 75 -8.96 11.47 -5.80
CA MET A 75 -8.08 10.83 -6.77
C MET A 75 -6.61 11.25 -6.59
N LYS A 76 -6.35 12.50 -6.20
CA LYS A 76 -4.99 12.97 -5.89
C LYS A 76 -4.40 12.30 -4.66
N LEU A 77 -5.21 12.06 -3.62
CA LEU A 77 -4.79 11.32 -2.42
C LEU A 77 -4.48 9.85 -2.76
N MET A 78 -5.29 9.22 -3.62
CA MET A 78 -5.02 7.88 -4.14
C MET A 78 -3.69 7.83 -4.91
N ALA A 79 -3.46 8.80 -5.82
CA ALA A 79 -2.22 8.86 -6.59
C ALA A 79 -0.98 8.99 -5.68
N TRP A 80 -1.05 9.80 -4.63
CA TRP A 80 0.00 9.86 -3.61
C TRP A 80 0.17 8.54 -2.84
N GLY A 81 -0.91 7.83 -2.53
CA GLY A 81 -0.83 6.49 -1.95
C GLY A 81 -0.09 5.51 -2.87
N PHE A 82 -0.37 5.53 -4.17
CA PHE A 82 0.35 4.71 -5.14
C PHE A 82 1.83 5.09 -5.28
N VAL A 83 2.21 6.36 -5.09
CA VAL A 83 3.63 6.75 -5.03
C VAL A 83 4.33 6.12 -3.83
N VAL A 84 3.72 6.18 -2.64
CA VAL A 84 4.33 5.59 -1.44
C VAL A 84 4.46 4.07 -1.59
N MET A 85 3.43 3.41 -2.14
CA MET A 85 3.48 2.00 -2.52
C MET A 85 4.60 1.72 -3.54
N ALA A 86 4.74 2.55 -4.57
CA ALA A 86 5.78 2.42 -5.58
C ALA A 86 7.18 2.39 -4.99
N VAL A 87 7.45 3.34 -4.10
CA VAL A 87 8.75 3.44 -3.42
C VAL A 87 8.96 2.22 -2.52
N GLY A 88 7.91 1.74 -1.85
CA GLY A 88 7.97 0.53 -1.04
C GLY A 88 8.33 -0.71 -1.87
N HIS A 89 7.66 -0.94 -2.99
CA HIS A 89 7.96 -2.06 -3.89
C HIS A 89 9.35 -1.92 -4.52
N LEU A 90 9.74 -0.72 -4.95
CA LEU A 90 11.11 -0.46 -5.42
C LEU A 90 12.14 -0.83 -4.35
N HIS A 91 11.92 -0.43 -3.09
CA HIS A 91 12.78 -0.81 -1.98
C HIS A 91 12.85 -2.34 -1.80
N MET A 92 11.72 -3.04 -1.80
CA MET A 92 11.68 -4.50 -1.69
C MET A 92 12.43 -5.19 -2.83
N GLN A 93 12.29 -4.70 -4.08
CA GLN A 93 13.01 -5.26 -5.22
C GLN A 93 14.52 -4.99 -5.13
N VAL A 94 14.93 -3.80 -4.67
CA VAL A 94 16.35 -3.49 -4.47
C VAL A 94 16.96 -4.37 -3.38
N ASP A 95 16.27 -4.56 -2.26
CA ASP A 95 16.74 -5.44 -1.20
C ASP A 95 16.80 -6.90 -1.69
N HIS A 96 15.78 -7.36 -2.42
CA HIS A 96 15.71 -8.73 -2.90
C HIS A 96 16.81 -9.06 -3.92
N PHE A 97 17.12 -8.15 -4.86
CA PHE A 97 18.09 -8.42 -5.93
C PHE A 97 19.53 -8.01 -5.62
N TYR A 98 19.72 -6.95 -4.82
CA TYR A 98 21.05 -6.41 -4.54
C TYR A 98 21.48 -6.61 -3.09
N HIS A 99 20.64 -7.23 -2.25
CA HIS A 99 20.86 -7.40 -0.81
C HIS A 99 21.19 -6.06 -0.11
N PHE A 100 20.63 -4.98 -0.65
CA PHE A 100 20.89 -3.63 -0.21
C PHE A 100 19.65 -3.01 0.42
N ASN A 101 19.61 -3.02 1.75
CA ASN A 101 18.56 -2.38 2.53
C ASN A 101 18.89 -0.89 2.75
N LEU A 102 18.43 -0.03 1.83
CA LEU A 102 18.62 1.42 1.94
C LEU A 102 18.09 1.97 3.28
N PHE A 103 16.96 1.45 3.76
CA PHE A 103 16.40 1.89 5.04
C PHE A 103 17.22 1.45 6.25
N ASN A 104 17.81 0.26 6.23
CA ASN A 104 18.70 -0.19 7.32
C ASN A 104 20.03 0.58 7.31
N LEU A 105 20.50 0.99 6.13
CA LEU A 105 21.69 1.82 6.02
C LEU A 105 21.48 3.23 6.59
N LEU A 106 20.33 3.86 6.32
CA LEU A 106 20.05 5.23 6.77
C LEU A 106 19.57 5.32 8.22
N PHE A 107 18.79 4.35 8.71
CA PHE A 107 18.09 4.43 10.00
C PHE A 107 18.41 3.27 10.96
N GLY A 108 19.26 2.32 10.56
CA GLY A 108 19.48 1.07 11.30
C GLY A 108 18.33 0.09 11.14
N GLU A 109 18.50 -1.16 11.60
CA GLU A 109 17.52 -2.25 11.46
C GLU A 109 16.14 -1.90 12.05
N THR A 110 16.13 -1.34 13.27
CA THR A 110 14.91 -0.90 13.95
C THR A 110 14.28 0.31 13.25
N GLY A 111 15.10 1.26 12.82
CA GLY A 111 14.61 2.46 12.14
C GLY A 111 14.06 2.16 10.74
N GLY A 112 14.65 1.20 10.03
CA GLY A 112 14.15 0.75 8.73
C GLY A 112 12.80 0.06 8.84
N SER A 113 12.62 -0.78 9.85
CA SER A 113 11.34 -1.42 10.16
C SER A 113 10.25 -0.39 10.53
N LEU A 114 10.60 0.63 11.32
CA LEU A 114 9.69 1.75 11.63
C LEU A 114 9.33 2.57 10.40
N ALA A 115 10.31 2.89 9.54
CA ALA A 115 10.08 3.62 8.29
C ALA A 115 9.16 2.83 7.35
N TRP A 116 9.37 1.52 7.23
CA TRP A 116 8.53 0.62 6.46
C TRP A 116 7.09 0.59 6.99
N PHE A 117 6.92 0.42 8.30
CA PHE A 117 5.60 0.45 8.94
C PHE A 117 4.89 1.79 8.73
N LEU A 118 5.61 2.91 8.86
CA LEU A 118 5.06 4.23 8.62
C LEU A 118 4.62 4.41 7.16
N ALA A 119 5.41 3.91 6.20
CA ALA A 119 5.06 3.94 4.78
C ALA A 119 3.78 3.13 4.50
N LEU A 120 3.61 1.97 5.14
CA LEU A 120 2.36 1.19 5.06
C LEU A 120 1.18 2.01 5.59
N VAL A 121 1.28 2.53 6.81
CA VAL A 121 0.22 3.34 7.42
C VAL A 121 -0.16 4.52 6.52
N VAL A 122 0.82 5.25 5.99
CA VAL A 122 0.61 6.39 5.10
C VAL A 122 -0.10 5.95 3.80
N THR A 123 0.34 4.86 3.18
CA THR A 123 -0.25 4.32 1.95
C THR A 123 -1.73 3.99 2.14
N TRP A 124 -2.07 3.27 3.22
CA TRP A 124 -3.44 2.87 3.52
C TRP A 124 -4.31 4.06 3.92
N LEU A 125 -3.79 5.02 4.69
CA LEU A 125 -4.53 6.22 5.07
C LEU A 125 -4.80 7.15 3.89
N LEU A 126 -3.82 7.36 3.01
CA LEU A 126 -3.99 8.12 1.77
C LEU A 126 -5.04 7.47 0.88
N SER A 127 -4.99 6.14 0.74
CA SER A 127 -5.94 5.39 -0.06
C SER A 127 -7.35 5.47 0.53
N ALA A 128 -7.50 5.23 1.83
CA ALA A 128 -8.78 5.33 2.53
C ALA A 128 -9.38 6.75 2.44
N ALA A 129 -8.57 7.78 2.65
CA ALA A 129 -9.00 9.18 2.52
C ALA A 129 -9.39 9.51 1.07
N GLY A 130 -8.65 8.98 0.10
CA GLY A 130 -8.95 9.10 -1.32
C GLY A 130 -10.31 8.52 -1.67
N PHE A 131 -10.53 7.25 -1.33
CA PHE A 131 -11.82 6.57 -1.53
C PHE A 131 -12.97 7.26 -0.81
N TYR A 132 -12.77 7.69 0.44
CA TYR A 132 -13.80 8.39 1.20
C TYR A 132 -14.20 9.72 0.54
N SER A 133 -13.23 10.48 0.04
CA SER A 133 -13.48 11.74 -0.65
C SER A 133 -14.24 11.52 -1.96
N MET A 134 -13.89 10.50 -2.74
CA MET A 134 -14.60 10.11 -3.96
C MET A 134 -16.03 9.61 -3.67
N TYR A 135 -16.21 8.80 -2.63
CA TYR A 135 -17.52 8.32 -2.17
C TYR A 135 -18.46 9.46 -1.78
N LYS A 136 -17.95 10.44 -1.03
CA LYS A 136 -18.73 11.62 -0.64
C LYS A 136 -19.14 12.44 -1.87
N ALA A 137 -18.23 12.62 -2.82
CA ALA A 137 -18.51 13.32 -4.06
C ALA A 137 -19.55 12.59 -4.93
N GLY A 138 -19.45 11.26 -5.06
CA GLY A 138 -20.41 10.43 -5.79
C GLY A 138 -21.82 10.45 -5.21
N LYS A 139 -21.96 10.76 -3.91
CA LYS A 139 -23.26 10.97 -3.24
C LYS A 139 -23.82 12.39 -3.37
N GLY A 140 -23.16 13.28 -4.13
CA GLY A 140 -23.56 14.69 -4.26
C GLY A 140 -23.38 15.52 -2.98
N ARG A 141 -22.45 15.13 -2.09
CA ARG A 141 -22.24 15.78 -0.77
C ARG A 141 -20.89 16.46 -0.60
#